data_AF-A0A8B7TVY2-F1
#
_entry.id   AF-A0A8B7TVY2-F1
#
_cell.length_a   1.000
_cell.length_b   1.000
_cell.length_c   1.000
_cell.angle_alpha   90.00
_cell.angle_beta   90.00
_cell.angle_gamma   90.00
#
_symmetry.space_group_name_H-M   'P 1'
#
loop_
_entity.id
_entity.type
_entity.pdbx_description
1 polymer ?
#
loop_
_entity_poly.entity_id
_entity_poly.type
_entity_poly.pdbx_seq_one_letter_code
_entity_poly.pdbx_strand_id
1 'polypeptide(L)'
;KTSPAKICSALFLLAAAGCLPFNDSQFDPDGYFWAVIHLFCVGVYKILQKSQKPSMLSDIDQQYLNYIFSVALLAFASHPTGDLFSVLDFPFLYFYRFHGSCCASGFLGFFLMFSTVKMKSLLAPGQCAAWIFLAKVITAGLSVLLFDVTLTSATVGCLLLGGIGEALLVFSEQKGS
;
A
#
# COMPACT_ATOMS: atom_id res chain seq x y z
N LYS A 1 -15.33 -22.04 -0.40
CA LYS A 1 -15.21 -22.04 -1.88
C LYS A 1 -15.05 -20.60 -2.34
N THR A 2 -14.10 -20.29 -3.23
CA THR A 2 -13.95 -18.96 -3.83
C THR A 2 -15.13 -18.67 -4.75
N SER A 3 -15.74 -17.49 -4.65
CA SER A 3 -16.86 -17.12 -5.51
C SER A 3 -16.35 -16.70 -6.90
N PRO A 4 -17.15 -16.85 -7.97
CA PRO A 4 -16.78 -16.38 -9.30
C PRO A 4 -16.40 -14.90 -9.33
N ALA A 5 -17.08 -14.07 -8.53
CA ALA A 5 -16.76 -12.65 -8.40
C ALA A 5 -15.34 -12.40 -7.84
N LYS A 6 -14.89 -13.20 -6.87
CA LYS A 6 -13.52 -13.10 -6.32
C LYS A 6 -12.46 -13.53 -7.34
N ILE A 7 -12.76 -14.54 -8.16
CA ILE A 7 -11.87 -14.98 -9.23
C ILE A 7 -11.78 -13.90 -10.32
N CYS A 8 -12.91 -13.36 -10.76
CA CYS A 8 -12.96 -12.27 -11.74
C CYS A 8 -12.23 -11.02 -11.27
N SER A 9 -12.45 -10.62 -10.01
CA SER A 9 -11.70 -9.53 -9.37
C SER A 9 -10.19 -9.78 -9.40
N ALA A 10 -9.73 -10.97 -8.98
CA ALA A 10 -8.31 -11.30 -9.01
C ALA A 10 -7.72 -11.23 -10.43
N LEU A 11 -8.44 -11.70 -11.45
CA LEU A 11 -7.99 -11.62 -12.84
C LEU A 11 -7.87 -10.17 -13.32
N PHE A 12 -8.83 -9.30 -13.00
CA PHE A 12 -8.75 -7.87 -13.35
C PHE A 12 -7.59 -7.17 -12.64
N LEU A 13 -7.36 -7.46 -11.36
CA LEU A 13 -6.23 -6.91 -10.61
C LEU A 13 -4.89 -7.38 -11.17
N LEU A 14 -4.76 -8.66 -11.50
CA LEU A 14 -3.55 -9.22 -12.10
C LEU A 14 -3.30 -8.65 -13.50
N ALA A 15 -4.33 -8.53 -14.32
CA ALA A 15 -4.22 -7.91 -15.65
C ALA A 15 -3.80 -6.44 -15.53
N ALA A 16 -4.43 -5.67 -14.64
CA ALA A 16 -4.07 -4.28 -14.40
C ALA A 16 -2.61 -4.14 -13.93
N ALA A 17 -2.21 -4.92 -12.92
CA ALA A 17 -0.85 -4.89 -12.38
C ALA A 17 0.21 -5.36 -13.39
N GLY A 18 -0.13 -6.35 -14.23
CA GLY A 18 0.76 -6.85 -15.28
C GLY A 18 0.87 -5.90 -16.48
N CYS A 19 -0.20 -5.21 -16.85
CA CYS A 19 -0.20 -4.27 -17.97
C CYS A 19 0.37 -2.90 -17.62
N LEU A 20 0.21 -2.43 -16.37
CA LEU A 20 0.62 -1.09 -15.96
C LEU A 20 2.10 -0.75 -16.30
N PRO A 21 3.11 -1.60 -16.02
CA PRO A 21 4.51 -1.31 -16.35
C PRO A 21 4.74 -1.01 -17.83
N PHE A 22 3.99 -1.66 -18.73
CA PHE A 22 4.12 -1.49 -20.19
C PHE A 22 3.39 -0.25 -20.72
N ASN A 23 2.48 0.30 -19.94
CA ASN A 23 1.60 1.41 -20.34
C ASN A 23 1.85 2.66 -19.49
N ASP A 24 2.84 2.65 -18.60
CA ASP A 24 3.23 3.78 -17.76
C ASP A 24 4.23 4.67 -18.52
N SER A 25 3.80 5.89 -18.86
CA SER A 25 4.67 6.87 -19.52
C SER A 25 5.81 7.37 -18.63
N GLN A 26 5.72 7.15 -17.32
CA GLN A 26 6.75 7.50 -16.34
C GLN A 26 7.36 6.25 -15.70
N PHE A 27 7.50 5.18 -16.50
CA PHE A 27 8.05 3.91 -16.05
C PHE A 27 9.42 4.08 -15.39
N ASP A 28 9.52 3.61 -14.14
CA ASP A 28 10.76 3.56 -13.36
C ASP A 28 11.11 2.10 -13.00
N PRO A 29 12.15 1.50 -13.60
CA PRO A 29 12.47 0.09 -13.39
C PRO A 29 12.79 -0.23 -11.92
N ASP A 30 13.43 0.68 -11.19
CA ASP A 30 13.75 0.48 -9.78
C ASP A 30 12.49 0.51 -8.92
N GLY A 31 11.60 1.48 -9.15
CA GLY A 31 10.30 1.56 -8.49
C GLY A 31 9.44 0.31 -8.71
N TYR A 32 9.35 -0.19 -9.94
CA TYR A 32 8.61 -1.41 -10.25
C TYR A 32 9.28 -2.66 -9.65
N PHE A 33 10.61 -2.75 -9.64
CA PHE A 33 11.34 -3.82 -8.95
C PHE A 33 10.97 -3.87 -7.47
N TRP A 34 11.05 -2.73 -6.77
CA TRP A 34 10.68 -2.65 -5.35
C TRP A 34 9.19 -2.91 -5.11
N ALA A 35 8.30 -2.55 -6.03
CA ALA A 35 6.88 -2.88 -5.93
C ALA A 35 6.63 -4.40 -5.96
N VAL A 36 7.36 -5.16 -6.78
CA VAL A 36 7.28 -6.62 -6.83
C VAL A 36 7.82 -7.25 -5.54
N ILE A 37 8.96 -6.77 -5.03
CA ILE A 37 9.51 -7.22 -3.74
C ILE A 37 8.50 -6.95 -2.62
N HIS A 38 7.90 -5.75 -2.58
CA HIS A 38 6.88 -5.39 -1.60
C HIS A 38 5.66 -6.32 -1.67
N LEU A 39 5.15 -6.60 -2.87
CA LEU A 39 4.03 -7.53 -3.06
C LEU A 39 4.34 -8.92 -2.48
N PHE A 40 5.52 -9.44 -2.75
CA PHE A 40 5.96 -10.72 -2.22
C PHE A 40 6.08 -10.70 -0.69
N CYS A 41 6.78 -9.71 -0.12
CA CYS A 41 6.97 -9.57 1.32
C CYS A 41 5.64 -9.44 2.07
N VAL A 42 4.73 -8.58 1.60
CA VAL A 42 3.40 -8.43 2.21
C VAL A 42 2.57 -9.70 2.08
N GLY A 43 2.66 -10.39 0.94
CA GLY A 43 2.00 -11.67 0.71
C GLY A 43 2.46 -12.74 1.70
N VAL A 44 3.77 -12.96 1.80
CA VAL A 44 4.40 -13.90 2.74
C VAL A 44 4.04 -13.53 4.18
N TYR A 45 4.17 -12.25 4.55
CA TYR A 45 3.83 -11.76 5.88
C TYR A 45 2.38 -12.07 6.25
N LYS A 46 1.40 -11.78 5.37
CA LYS A 46 -0.02 -12.06 5.64
C LYS A 46 -0.31 -13.56 5.76
N ILE A 47 0.36 -14.40 4.96
CA ILE A 47 0.22 -15.86 5.04
C ILE A 47 0.75 -16.36 6.39
N LEU A 48 1.96 -15.92 6.79
CA LEU A 48 2.57 -16.28 8.07
C LEU A 48 1.75 -15.78 9.26
N GLN A 49 1.29 -14.53 9.22
CA GLN A 49 0.42 -13.96 10.25
C GLN A 49 -0.84 -14.81 10.43
N LYS A 50 -1.48 -15.22 9.33
CA LYS A 50 -2.70 -16.03 9.36
C LYS A 50 -2.44 -17.47 9.85
N SER A 51 -1.31 -18.07 9.49
CA SER A 51 -0.98 -19.45 9.85
C SER A 51 -0.47 -19.59 11.28
N GLN A 52 0.30 -18.61 11.78
CA GLN A 52 0.89 -18.62 13.11
C GLN A 52 -0.02 -18.01 14.18
N LYS A 53 -1.10 -17.33 13.76
CA LYS A 53 -2.19 -16.73 14.57
C LYS A 53 -1.80 -16.55 16.05
N PRO A 54 -0.94 -15.56 16.37
CA PRO A 54 -0.46 -15.38 17.74
C PRO A 54 -1.65 -15.02 18.63
N SER A 55 -2.17 -16.01 19.36
CA SER A 55 -3.40 -15.88 20.17
C SER A 55 -3.27 -14.92 21.36
N MET A 56 -2.05 -14.40 21.60
CA MET A 56 -1.69 -13.58 22.75
C MET A 56 -1.52 -12.08 22.42
N LEU A 57 -1.40 -11.70 21.14
CA LEU A 57 -1.15 -10.30 20.77
C LEU A 57 -2.41 -9.63 20.23
N SER A 58 -2.71 -8.43 20.72
CA SER A 58 -3.74 -7.60 20.08
C SER A 58 -3.23 -7.06 18.74
N ASP A 59 -4.14 -6.64 17.86
CA ASP A 59 -3.78 -6.00 16.58
C ASP A 59 -2.88 -4.77 16.77
N ILE A 60 -3.05 -4.07 17.89
CA ILE A 60 -2.22 -2.90 18.25
C ILE A 60 -0.82 -3.34 18.69
N ASP A 61 -0.71 -4.38 19.51
CA ASP A 61 0.60 -4.91 19.96
C ASP A 61 1.40 -5.42 18.77
N GLN A 62 0.74 -6.15 17.86
CA GLN A 62 1.37 -6.63 16.65
C GLN A 62 1.87 -5.47 15.78
N GLN A 63 1.06 -4.41 15.63
CA GLN A 63 1.46 -3.24 14.86
C GLN A 63 2.61 -2.45 15.52
N TYR A 64 2.61 -2.34 16.85
CA TYR A 64 3.68 -1.72 17.61
C TYR A 64 5.00 -2.47 17.41
N LEU A 65 4.98 -3.81 17.55
CA LEU A 65 6.15 -4.64 17.30
C LEU A 65 6.63 -4.51 15.85
N ASN A 66 5.72 -4.55 14.87
CA ASN A 66 6.07 -4.33 13.47
C ASN A 66 6.81 -3.00 13.27
N TYR A 67 6.39 -1.91 13.90
CA TYR A 67 7.06 -0.62 13.79
C TYR A 67 8.47 -0.65 14.37
N ILE A 68 8.66 -1.18 15.58
CA ILE A 68 9.97 -1.26 16.21
C ILE A 68 10.94 -2.10 15.37
N PHE A 69 10.50 -3.28 14.90
CA PHE A 69 11.30 -4.12 14.02
C PHE A 69 11.55 -3.45 12.67
N SER A 70 10.57 -2.75 12.10
CA SER A 70 10.75 -2.04 10.82
C SER A 70 11.79 -0.94 10.93
N VAL A 71 11.78 -0.14 12.00
CA VAL A 71 12.80 0.90 12.21
C VAL A 71 14.19 0.29 12.27
N ALA A 72 14.36 -0.79 13.05
CA ALA A 72 15.64 -1.48 13.14
C ALA A 72 16.07 -2.05 11.77
N LEU A 73 15.19 -2.78 11.09
CA LEU A 73 15.49 -3.41 9.80
C LEU A 73 15.77 -2.37 8.71
N LEU A 74 15.00 -1.28 8.60
CA LEU A 74 15.24 -0.22 7.64
C LEU A 74 16.56 0.52 7.94
N ALA A 75 16.88 0.76 9.20
CA ALA A 75 18.16 1.37 9.57
C ALA A 75 19.34 0.49 9.10
N PHE A 76 19.28 -0.82 9.31
CA PHE A 76 20.31 -1.73 8.81
C PHE A 76 20.31 -1.87 7.28
N ALA A 77 19.13 -1.90 6.66
CA ALA A 77 18.98 -2.01 5.21
C ALA A 77 19.50 -0.77 4.48
N SER A 78 19.45 0.42 5.12
CA SER A 78 19.90 1.67 4.51
C SER A 78 21.36 1.67 4.06
N HIS A 79 22.22 0.85 4.68
CA HIS A 79 23.62 0.72 4.28
C HIS A 79 23.78 -0.05 2.96
N PRO A 80 23.33 -1.32 2.83
CA PRO A 80 23.43 -2.06 1.57
C PRO A 80 22.51 -1.54 0.45
N THR A 81 21.41 -0.85 0.75
CA THR A 81 20.59 -0.18 -0.29
C THR A 81 21.23 1.13 -0.78
N GLY A 82 22.26 1.63 -0.09
CA GLY A 82 22.96 2.86 -0.45
C GLY A 82 22.28 4.13 0.09
N ASP A 83 21.09 4.04 0.69
CA ASP A 83 20.33 5.17 1.24
C ASP A 83 21.13 5.98 2.28
N LEU A 84 21.92 5.28 3.11
CA LEU A 84 22.74 5.89 4.16
C LEU A 84 23.81 6.83 3.59
N PHE A 85 24.35 6.53 2.41
CA PHE A 85 25.36 7.34 1.77
C PHE A 85 24.74 8.34 0.79
N SER A 86 23.71 7.93 0.04
CA SER A 86 23.03 8.81 -0.94
C SER A 86 22.37 10.02 -0.28
N VAL A 87 21.92 9.89 0.97
CA VAL A 87 21.33 11.01 1.71
C VAL A 87 22.30 12.16 1.93
N LEU A 88 23.62 11.91 1.98
CA LEU A 88 24.63 12.97 2.16
C LEU A 88 24.70 13.92 0.96
N ASP A 89 24.34 13.42 -0.23
CA ASP A 89 24.27 14.22 -1.46
C ASP A 89 22.90 14.88 -1.64
N PHE A 90 21.93 14.63 -0.75
CA PHE A 90 20.59 15.16 -0.88
C PHE A 90 20.54 16.67 -0.56
N PRO A 91 20.18 17.54 -1.53
CA PRO A 91 20.35 18.99 -1.42
C PRO A 91 19.47 19.63 -0.34
N PHE A 92 18.39 18.97 0.08
CA PHE A 92 17.47 19.49 1.09
C PHE A 92 17.70 18.89 2.49
N LEU A 93 18.72 18.04 2.67
CA LEU A 93 18.95 17.30 3.91
C LEU A 93 18.94 18.21 5.15
N TYR A 94 19.61 19.37 5.07
CA TYR A 94 19.79 20.28 6.20
C TYR A 94 18.65 21.29 6.37
N PHE A 95 17.60 21.27 5.53
CA PHE A 95 16.50 22.20 5.68
C PHE A 95 15.49 21.71 6.71
N TYR A 96 15.13 22.59 7.66
CA TYR A 96 14.08 22.31 8.65
C TYR A 96 12.75 21.91 8.01
N ARG A 97 12.44 22.41 6.80
CA ARG A 97 11.25 22.04 6.05
C ARG A 97 11.25 20.57 5.64
N PHE A 98 12.40 20.02 5.28
CA PHE A 98 12.54 18.60 4.95
C PHE A 98 12.28 17.74 6.20
N HIS A 99 12.97 18.01 7.31
CA HIS A 99 12.76 17.30 8.56
C HIS A 99 11.33 17.45 9.10
N GLY A 100 10.78 18.66 9.07
CA GLY A 100 9.40 18.93 9.48
C GLY A 100 8.38 18.16 8.65
N SER A 101 8.61 18.04 7.34
CA SER A 101 7.75 17.24 6.44
C SER A 101 7.86 15.75 6.73
N CYS A 102 9.07 15.22 6.96
CA CYS A 102 9.28 13.83 7.37
C CYS A 102 8.62 13.52 8.74
N CYS A 103 8.71 14.46 9.68
CA CYS A 103 8.06 14.32 10.98
C CYS A 103 6.52 14.34 10.84
N ALA A 104 5.99 15.28 10.08
CA ALA A 104 4.56 15.38 9.80
C ALA A 104 4.02 14.13 9.09
N SER A 105 4.72 13.62 8.07
CA SER A 105 4.33 12.40 7.37
C SER A 105 4.38 11.17 8.28
N GLY A 106 5.38 11.08 9.18
CA GLY A 106 5.46 10.05 10.20
C GLY A 106 4.26 10.06 11.15
N PHE A 107 3.89 11.22 11.69
CA PHE A 107 2.71 11.34 12.55
C PHE A 107 1.41 11.02 11.82
N LEU A 108 1.22 11.56 10.61
CA LEU A 108 0.03 11.29 9.80
C LEU A 108 -0.09 9.80 9.44
N GLY A 109 1.03 9.16 9.10
CA GLY A 109 1.09 7.72 8.84
C GLY A 109 0.73 6.88 10.06
N PHE A 110 1.21 7.26 11.26
CA PHE A 110 0.83 6.61 12.51
C PHE A 110 -0.68 6.74 12.80
N PHE A 111 -1.24 7.95 12.70
CA PHE A 111 -2.67 8.18 12.94
C PHE A 111 -3.56 7.48 11.92
N LEU A 112 -3.14 7.43 10.65
CA LEU A 112 -3.83 6.68 9.60
C LEU A 112 -3.86 5.18 9.93
N MET A 113 -2.72 4.62 10.34
CA MET A 113 -2.64 3.21 10.67
C MET A 113 -3.45 2.87 11.93
N PHE A 114 -3.32 3.67 12.99
CA PHE A 114 -4.10 3.49 14.22
C PHE A 114 -5.61 3.56 13.96
N SER A 115 -6.05 4.57 13.20
CA SER A 115 -7.44 4.70 12.78
C SER A 115 -7.90 3.51 11.94
N THR A 116 -7.04 2.98 11.06
CA THR A 116 -7.34 1.81 10.24
C THR A 116 -7.53 0.55 11.09
N VAL A 117 -6.67 0.31 12.09
CA VAL A 117 -6.80 -0.82 13.02
C VAL A 117 -8.08 -0.68 13.84
N LYS A 118 -8.36 0.51 14.38
CA LYS A 118 -9.61 0.77 15.12
C LYS A 118 -10.85 0.58 14.24
N MET A 119 -10.84 1.08 13.01
CA MET A 119 -11.95 0.89 12.07
C MET A 119 -12.19 -0.59 11.76
N LYS A 120 -11.13 -1.39 11.55
CA LYS A 120 -11.23 -2.84 11.35
C LYS A 120 -11.83 -3.56 12.56
N SER A 121 -11.60 -3.06 13.78
CA SER A 121 -12.16 -3.64 15.00
C SER A 121 -13.63 -3.31 15.23
N LEU A 122 -14.12 -2.22 14.63
CA LEU A 122 -15.48 -1.69 14.84
C LEU A 122 -16.44 -2.02 13.70
N LEU A 123 -15.94 -2.19 12.47
CA LEU A 123 -16.76 -2.38 11.27
C LEU A 123 -16.73 -3.81 10.77
N ALA A 124 -17.85 -4.25 10.17
CA ALA A 124 -17.87 -5.49 9.41
C ALA A 124 -16.84 -5.46 8.27
N PRO A 125 -16.19 -6.60 7.92
CA PRO A 125 -15.11 -6.64 6.94
C PRO A 125 -15.44 -5.95 5.61
N GLY A 126 -16.64 -6.18 5.06
CA GLY A 126 -17.07 -5.56 3.80
C GLY A 126 -17.29 -4.05 3.88
N GLN A 127 -17.67 -3.51 5.04
CA GLN A 127 -17.79 -2.06 5.26
C GLN A 127 -16.40 -1.43 5.42
N CYS A 128 -15.52 -2.09 6.17
CA CYS A 128 -14.13 -1.66 6.29
C CYS A 128 -13.42 -1.66 4.92
N ALA A 129 -13.62 -2.70 4.10
CA ALA A 129 -13.06 -2.80 2.77
C ALA A 129 -13.57 -1.68 1.84
N ALA A 130 -14.85 -1.33 1.93
CA ALA A 130 -15.44 -0.22 1.17
C ALA A 130 -14.81 1.14 1.53
N TRP A 131 -14.62 1.42 2.83
CA TRP A 131 -13.95 2.65 3.28
C TRP A 131 -12.50 2.73 2.80
N ILE A 132 -11.76 1.61 2.87
CA ILE A 132 -10.38 1.54 2.36
C ILE A 132 -10.35 1.76 0.83
N PHE A 133 -11.29 1.16 0.09
CA PHE A 133 -11.39 1.36 -1.35
C PHE A 133 -11.68 2.82 -1.71
N LEU A 134 -12.64 3.45 -1.03
CA LEU A 134 -12.96 4.87 -1.23
C LEU A 134 -11.73 5.75 -0.95
N ALA A 135 -11.00 5.49 0.14
CA ALA A 135 -9.77 6.21 0.45
C ALA A 135 -8.74 6.08 -0.68
N LYS A 136 -8.52 4.87 -1.23
CA LYS A 136 -7.62 4.66 -2.38
C LYS A 136 -8.02 5.49 -3.59
N VAL A 137 -9.32 5.51 -3.94
CA VAL A 137 -9.83 6.29 -5.09
C VAL A 137 -9.62 7.79 -4.89
N ILE A 138 -9.92 8.31 -3.69
CA ILE A 138 -9.70 9.72 -3.37
C ILE A 138 -8.20 10.06 -3.43
N THR A 139 -7.34 9.22 -2.84
CA THR A 139 -5.89 9.42 -2.87
C THR A 139 -5.34 9.40 -4.30
N ALA A 140 -5.77 8.47 -5.14
CA ALA A 140 -5.36 8.40 -6.55
C ALA A 140 -5.86 9.61 -7.35
N GLY A 141 -7.09 10.08 -7.11
CA GLY A 141 -7.62 11.28 -7.76
C GLY A 141 -6.87 12.54 -7.33
N LEU A 142 -6.64 12.70 -6.02
CA LEU A 142 -5.87 13.83 -5.48
C LEU A 142 -4.42 13.81 -5.94
N SER A 143 -3.78 12.65 -6.10
CA SER A 143 -2.39 12.59 -6.58
C SER A 143 -2.24 13.15 -7.99
N VAL A 144 -3.23 12.95 -8.87
CA VAL A 144 -3.23 13.54 -10.22
C VAL A 144 -3.40 15.07 -10.17
N LEU A 145 -4.11 15.59 -9.18
CA LEU A 145 -4.30 17.04 -8.99
C LEU A 145 -3.10 17.72 -8.34
N LEU A 146 -2.39 17.01 -7.46
CA LEU A 146 -1.32 17.58 -6.63
C LEU A 146 0.08 17.38 -7.23
N PHE A 147 0.28 16.34 -8.05
CA PHE A 147 1.57 16.00 -8.64
C PHE A 147 1.51 16.04 -10.16
N ASP A 148 2.65 16.31 -10.79
CA ASP A 148 2.80 16.25 -12.23
C ASP A 148 2.80 14.78 -12.69
N VAL A 149 1.63 14.29 -13.11
CA VAL A 149 1.43 12.91 -13.55
C VAL A 149 1.06 12.91 -15.02
N THR A 150 1.87 12.25 -15.84
CA THR A 150 1.52 12.02 -17.25
C THR A 150 0.58 10.82 -17.34
N LEU A 151 -0.68 11.06 -17.72
CA LEU A 151 -1.70 10.02 -17.91
C LEU A 151 -1.97 9.79 -19.39
N THR A 152 -1.62 8.61 -19.89
CA THR A 152 -2.05 8.16 -21.22
C THR A 152 -3.39 7.43 -21.14
N SER A 153 -4.10 7.30 -22.26
CA SER A 153 -5.33 6.51 -22.32
C SER A 153 -5.12 5.06 -21.88
N ALA A 154 -3.96 4.48 -22.18
CA ALA A 154 -3.59 3.14 -21.78
C ALA A 154 -3.34 3.03 -20.26
N THR A 155 -2.61 3.99 -19.67
CA THR A 155 -2.39 4.07 -18.21
C THR A 155 -3.72 4.20 -17.47
N VAL A 156 -4.61 5.08 -17.94
CA VAL A 156 -5.96 5.26 -17.40
C VAL A 156 -6.76 3.96 -17.51
N GLY A 157 -6.66 3.25 -18.63
CA GLY A 157 -7.27 1.93 -18.81
C GLY A 157 -6.83 0.91 -17.75
N CYS A 158 -5.52 0.83 -17.47
CA CYS A 158 -4.97 -0.04 -16.41
C CYS A 158 -5.50 0.36 -15.03
N LEU A 159 -5.53 1.65 -14.70
CA LEU A 159 -6.05 2.15 -13.41
C LEU A 159 -7.54 1.86 -13.23
N LEU A 160 -8.35 2.06 -14.28
CA LEU A 160 -9.78 1.76 -14.26
C LEU A 160 -10.03 0.25 -14.11
N LEU A 161 -9.28 -0.59 -14.84
CA LEU A 161 -9.39 -2.04 -14.72
C LEU A 161 -9.06 -2.52 -13.30
N GLY A 162 -7.99 -1.97 -12.70
CA GLY A 162 -7.63 -2.23 -11.31
C GLY A 162 -8.70 -1.76 -10.33
N GLY A 163 -9.26 -0.56 -10.54
CA GLY A 163 -10.35 0.00 -9.75
C GLY A 163 -11.62 -0.84 -9.80
N ILE A 164 -12.01 -1.33 -10.99
CA ILE A 164 -13.13 -2.25 -11.16
C ILE A 164 -12.85 -3.59 -10.45
N GLY A 165 -11.63 -4.11 -10.56
CA GLY A 165 -11.19 -5.31 -9.85
C GLY A 165 -11.33 -5.19 -8.33
N GLU A 166 -10.86 -4.09 -7.74
CA GLU A 166 -11.01 -3.81 -6.31
C GLU A 166 -12.48 -3.62 -5.92
N ALA A 167 -13.27 -2.88 -6.71
CA ALA A 167 -14.70 -2.68 -6.44
C ALA A 167 -15.48 -4.00 -6.42
N LEU A 168 -15.18 -4.91 -7.36
CA LEU A 168 -15.75 -6.26 -7.39
C LEU A 168 -15.33 -7.08 -6.17
N LEU A 169 -14.10 -6.92 -5.68
CA LEU A 169 -13.63 -7.57 -4.46
C LEU A 169 -14.46 -7.14 -3.26
N VAL A 170 -14.59 -5.83 -3.05
CA VAL A 170 -15.38 -5.22 -1.96
C VAL A 170 -16.83 -5.70 -2.01
N PHE A 171 -17.45 -5.67 -3.19
CA PHE A 171 -18.83 -6.13 -3.38
C PHE A 171 -18.99 -7.61 -3.03
N SER A 172 -18.01 -8.45 -3.38
CA SER A 172 -18.02 -9.86 -3.05
C SER A 172 -17.86 -10.14 -1.56
N GLU A 173 -17.18 -9.26 -0.82
CA GLU A 173 -17.04 -9.34 0.63
C GLU A 173 -18.31 -8.91 1.36
N GLN A 174 -19.04 -7.92 0.84
CA GLN A 174 -20.33 -7.50 1.39
C GLN A 174 -21.42 -8.57 1.21
N LYS A 175 -21.45 -9.27 0.07
CA LYS A 175 -22.44 -10.35 -0.19
C LYS A 175 -22.16 -11.65 0.57
N GLY A 176 -20.93 -11.83 1.07
CA GLY A 176 -20.52 -13.03 1.80
C GLY A 176 -20.55 -12.90 3.32
N SER A 177 -20.95 -11.73 3.84
CA SER A 177 -21.19 -11.44 5.27
C SER A 177 -22.67 -11.51 5.58
#